data_AF-A0A8T5UHR6-F1
#
_entry.id   AF-A0A8T5UHR6-F1
#
_cell.length_a   1.000
_cell.length_b   1.000
_cell.length_c   1.000
_cell.angle_alpha   90.00
_cell.angle_beta   90.00
_cell.angle_gamma   90.00
#
_symmetry.space_group_name_H-M   'P 1'
#
loop_
_entity.id
_entity.type
_entity.pdbx_description
1 polymer ?
#
loop_
_entity_poly.entity_id
_entity_poly.type
_entity_poly.pdbx_seq_one_letter_code
_entity_poly.pdbx_strand_id
1 'polypeptide(L)'
;MEKEIETVEIKHSKKSMVSYGFGCYIAEFFNMAFGAYVFFYYETEIGLNVWLTSIGFIIFALWNAINDPLMGFLTDRAFKFTKKWGRRLPWVIIGGIPWIFSYLLLFTPPDVDPNSGAIILFVWLVVMTCLYDTFASLFSVNFYSIFPDKFRGDSERRLASTLSTLVAGLGTATGSIIPSLFVVFGERSTYTLQAGVVVIVCLLALVAAIPGSREDQVRIDCYLQSCEEDMDKEPFYKEFKS
;
A
#
# COMPACT_ATOMS: atom_id res chain seq x y z
N MET A 1 -34.11 -20.03 -32.02
CA MET A 1 -33.54 -18.71 -31.65
C MET A 1 -32.48 -18.99 -30.59
N GLU A 2 -31.33 -19.49 -31.05
CA GLU A 2 -30.15 -19.70 -30.19
C GLU A 2 -29.69 -18.31 -29.74
N LYS A 3 -29.67 -18.08 -28.43
CA LYS A 3 -28.96 -16.94 -27.88
C LYS A 3 -27.48 -17.19 -28.17
N GLU A 4 -26.91 -16.43 -29.09
CA GLU A 4 -25.46 -16.22 -29.14
C GLU A 4 -25.03 -15.88 -27.72
N ILE A 5 -24.33 -16.81 -27.08
CA ILE A 5 -23.61 -16.53 -25.85
C ILE A 5 -22.49 -15.62 -26.31
N GLU A 6 -22.74 -14.31 -26.26
CA GLU A 6 -21.73 -13.27 -26.46
C GLU A 6 -20.58 -13.64 -25.53
N THR A 7 -19.53 -14.22 -26.09
CA THR A 7 -18.40 -14.71 -25.32
C THR A 7 -17.74 -13.47 -24.76
N VAL A 8 -18.06 -13.18 -23.51
CA VAL A 8 -17.44 -12.15 -22.70
C VAL A 8 -15.93 -12.17 -22.96
N GLU A 9 -15.43 -11.15 -23.64
CA GLU A 9 -14.03 -11.10 -24.04
C GLU A 9 -13.18 -10.74 -22.82
N ILE A 10 -12.71 -11.76 -22.11
CA ILE A 10 -11.75 -11.60 -21.02
C ILE A 10 -10.37 -11.38 -21.65
N LYS A 11 -9.94 -10.12 -21.68
CA LYS A 11 -8.68 -9.72 -22.31
C LYS A 11 -7.45 -10.14 -21.49
N HIS A 12 -7.53 -10.09 -20.15
CA HIS A 12 -6.42 -10.45 -19.28
C HIS A 12 -6.54 -11.88 -18.73
N SER A 13 -5.42 -12.60 -18.67
CA SER A 13 -5.40 -13.96 -18.12
C SER A 13 -5.72 -13.96 -16.61
N LYS A 14 -6.35 -15.06 -16.13
CA LYS A 14 -6.57 -15.30 -14.69
C LYS A 14 -5.28 -15.20 -13.87
N LYS A 15 -4.13 -15.60 -14.43
CA LYS A 15 -2.82 -15.46 -13.79
C LYS A 15 -2.45 -14.00 -13.54
N SER A 16 -2.72 -13.11 -14.50
CA SER A 16 -2.51 -11.67 -14.31
C SER A 16 -3.44 -11.09 -13.24
N MET A 17 -4.68 -11.56 -13.16
CA MET A 17 -5.65 -11.11 -12.15
C MET A 17 -5.26 -11.57 -10.74
N VAL A 18 -4.83 -12.83 -10.59
CA VAL A 18 -4.30 -13.36 -9.32
C VAL A 18 -3.02 -12.62 -8.92
N SER A 19 -2.12 -12.38 -9.87
CA SER A 19 -0.92 -11.58 -9.65
C SER A 19 -1.29 -10.18 -9.15
N TYR A 20 -2.25 -9.49 -9.78
CA TYR A 20 -2.74 -8.20 -9.27
C TYR A 20 -3.26 -8.35 -7.83
N GLY A 21 -4.01 -9.41 -7.53
CA GLY A 21 -4.50 -9.72 -6.19
C GLY A 21 -3.43 -9.76 -5.11
N PHE A 22 -2.16 -10.09 -5.42
CA PHE A 22 -1.08 -10.05 -4.43
C PHE A 22 -0.78 -8.63 -3.91
N GLY A 23 -1.12 -7.57 -4.64
CA GLY A 23 -1.06 -6.22 -4.06
C GLY A 23 -2.16 -5.99 -3.01
N CYS A 24 -3.36 -6.54 -3.22
CA CYS A 24 -4.41 -6.55 -2.19
C CYS A 24 -4.02 -7.42 -0.99
N TYR A 25 -3.33 -8.54 -1.22
CA TYR A 25 -2.78 -9.39 -0.16
C TYR A 25 -1.87 -8.58 0.76
N ILE A 26 -0.93 -7.79 0.22
CA ILE A 26 -0.01 -6.98 1.03
C ILE A 26 -0.78 -5.98 1.88
N ALA A 27 -1.78 -5.32 1.30
CA ALA A 27 -2.59 -4.34 2.01
C ALA A 27 -3.35 -4.94 3.20
N GLU A 28 -4.04 -6.06 2.97
CA GLU A 28 -4.79 -6.74 4.04
C GLU A 28 -3.87 -7.41 5.07
N PHE A 29 -2.73 -7.95 4.62
CA PHE A 29 -1.73 -8.51 5.53
C PHE A 29 -1.27 -7.47 6.53
N PHE A 30 -0.88 -6.29 6.03
CA PHE A 30 -0.43 -5.20 6.86
C PHE A 30 -1.54 -4.60 7.72
N ASN A 31 -2.77 -4.54 7.21
CA ASN A 31 -3.93 -4.11 8.02
C ASN A 31 -4.05 -4.95 9.29
N MET A 32 -3.98 -6.28 9.16
CA MET A 32 -4.05 -7.20 10.29
C MET A 32 -2.81 -7.11 11.19
N ALA A 33 -1.61 -7.17 10.62
CA ALA A 33 -0.37 -7.18 11.38
C ALA A 33 -0.15 -5.85 12.14
N PHE A 34 -0.34 -4.72 11.48
CA PHE A 34 -0.21 -3.41 12.11
C PHE A 34 -1.26 -3.21 13.21
N GLY A 35 -2.53 -3.50 12.90
CA GLY A 35 -3.64 -3.32 13.83
C GLY A 35 -3.55 -4.18 15.09
N ALA A 36 -2.99 -5.38 14.97
CA ALA A 36 -2.85 -6.30 16.09
C ALA A 36 -1.68 -5.95 17.03
N TYR A 37 -0.53 -5.52 16.48
CA TYR A 37 0.72 -5.52 17.25
C TYR A 37 1.26 -4.15 17.62
N VAL A 38 1.07 -3.11 16.80
CA VAL A 38 1.81 -1.85 17.00
C VAL A 38 1.37 -1.15 18.28
N PHE A 39 0.07 -0.98 18.51
CA PHE A 39 -0.40 -0.34 19.74
C PHE A 39 0.04 -1.12 20.99
N PHE A 40 -0.20 -2.43 20.97
CA PHE A 40 0.13 -3.33 22.09
C PHE A 40 1.63 -3.37 22.38
N TYR A 41 2.48 -3.34 21.36
CA TYR A 41 3.93 -3.33 21.54
C TYR A 41 4.40 -2.08 22.28
N TYR A 42 3.90 -0.89 21.91
CA TYR A 42 4.32 0.34 22.61
C TYR A 42 3.74 0.46 24.01
N GLU A 43 2.47 0.09 24.20
CA GLU A 43 1.80 0.23 25.49
C GLU A 43 2.25 -0.86 26.48
N THR A 44 2.13 -2.14 26.10
CA THR A 44 2.39 -3.27 27.02
C THR A 44 3.86 -3.68 27.07
N GLU A 45 4.50 -3.86 25.92
CA GLU A 45 5.84 -4.49 25.85
C GLU A 45 6.97 -3.48 26.11
N ILE A 46 6.84 -2.27 25.55
CA ILE A 46 7.73 -1.16 25.88
C ILE A 46 7.36 -0.58 27.23
N GLY A 47 6.07 -0.49 27.58
CA GLY A 47 5.61 0.18 28.80
C GLY A 47 5.47 1.69 28.62
N LEU A 48 5.27 2.18 27.38
CA LEU A 48 4.96 3.59 27.14
C LEU A 48 3.57 3.90 27.68
N ASN A 49 3.44 5.03 28.37
CA ASN A 49 2.17 5.46 28.95
C ASN A 49 1.03 5.41 27.92
N VAL A 50 -0.07 4.72 28.26
CA VAL A 50 -1.24 4.53 27.39
C VAL A 50 -1.80 5.85 26.83
N TRP A 51 -1.74 6.95 27.56
CA TRP A 51 -2.17 8.27 27.07
C TRP A 51 -1.26 8.75 25.94
N LEU A 52 0.06 8.62 26.09
CA LEU A 52 1.02 8.98 25.04
C LEU A 52 0.85 8.09 23.80
N THR A 53 0.71 6.78 24.00
CA THR A 53 0.47 5.85 22.88
C THR A 53 -0.82 6.20 22.14
N SER A 54 -1.91 6.44 22.86
CA SER A 54 -3.21 6.83 22.28
C SER A 54 -3.14 8.16 21.53
N ILE A 55 -2.49 9.18 22.11
CA ILE A 55 -2.25 10.46 21.43
C ILE A 55 -1.43 10.26 20.16
N GLY A 56 -0.42 9.37 20.19
CA GLY A 56 0.37 9.03 19.01
C GLY A 56 -0.48 8.47 17.89
N PHE A 57 -1.40 7.54 18.19
CA PHE A 57 -2.34 6.99 17.22
C PHE A 57 -3.38 8.01 16.72
N ILE A 58 -3.79 8.97 17.55
CA ILE A 58 -4.63 10.09 17.11
C ILE A 58 -3.88 10.97 16.11
N ILE A 59 -2.60 11.28 16.38
CA ILE A 59 -1.75 12.04 15.44
C ILE A 59 -1.58 11.27 14.13
N PHE A 60 -1.34 9.96 14.20
CA PHE A 60 -1.29 9.09 13.02
C PHE A 60 -2.59 9.14 12.20
N ALA A 61 -3.76 9.09 12.84
CA ALA A 61 -5.05 9.19 12.14
C ALA A 61 -5.25 10.56 11.48
N LEU A 62 -4.85 11.64 12.14
CA LEU A 62 -4.88 13.00 11.56
C LEU A 62 -3.91 13.13 10.38
N TRP A 63 -2.73 12.53 10.50
CA TRP A 63 -1.76 12.47 9.41
C TRP A 63 -2.33 11.73 8.20
N ASN A 64 -2.93 10.56 8.40
CA ASN A 64 -3.55 9.76 7.34
C ASN A 64 -4.58 10.57 6.53
N ALA A 65 -5.45 11.32 7.22
CA ALA A 65 -6.46 12.17 6.57
C ALA A 65 -5.86 13.28 5.66
N ILE A 66 -4.63 13.74 5.94
CA ILE A 66 -3.92 14.77 5.16
C ILE A 66 -3.06 14.12 4.07
N ASN A 67 -2.40 13.02 4.43
CA ASN A 67 -1.44 12.30 3.62
C ASN A 67 -2.09 11.69 2.37
N ASP A 68 -3.29 11.12 2.49
CA ASP A 68 -3.98 10.47 1.36
C ASP A 68 -4.25 11.42 0.18
N PRO A 69 -4.88 12.61 0.35
CA PRO A 69 -5.02 13.59 -0.72
C PRO A 69 -3.67 14.10 -1.27
N LEU A 70 -2.68 14.28 -0.40
CA LEU A 70 -1.35 14.77 -0.79
C LEU A 70 -0.65 13.78 -1.73
N MET A 71 -0.67 12.48 -1.40
CA MET A 71 -0.09 11.43 -2.23
C MET A 71 -0.83 11.31 -3.56
N GLY A 72 -2.16 11.43 -3.57
CA GLY A 72 -2.95 11.47 -4.81
C GLY A 72 -2.54 12.62 -5.74
N PHE A 73 -2.37 13.82 -5.22
CA PHE A 73 -1.91 14.97 -6.00
C PHE A 73 -0.46 14.81 -6.49
N LEU A 74 0.42 14.27 -5.64
CA LEU A 74 1.84 14.10 -5.96
C LEU A 74 2.06 13.11 -7.11
N THR A 75 1.31 12.01 -7.14
CA THR A 75 1.52 10.94 -8.12
C THR A 75 0.67 11.04 -9.38
N ASP A 76 -0.13 12.10 -9.53
CA ASP A 76 -0.97 12.28 -10.72
C ASP A 76 -0.18 12.63 -11.99
N ARG A 77 1.02 13.21 -11.82
CA ARG A 77 1.86 13.67 -12.92
C ARG A 77 2.67 12.55 -13.55
N ALA A 78 2.90 12.66 -14.87
CA ALA A 78 3.77 11.76 -15.60
C ALA A 78 5.19 11.79 -15.00
N PHE A 79 5.75 10.60 -14.76
CA PHE A 79 7.05 10.44 -14.12
C PHE A 79 8.09 9.97 -15.13
N LYS A 80 9.38 10.18 -14.84
CA LYS A 80 10.49 9.84 -15.75
C LYS A 80 10.49 8.37 -16.20
N PHE A 81 10.01 7.46 -15.35
CA PHE A 81 9.97 6.02 -15.65
C PHE A 81 8.66 5.55 -16.27
N THR A 82 7.69 6.45 -16.51
CA THR A 82 6.39 6.11 -17.09
C THR A 82 6.53 5.38 -18.42
N LYS A 83 7.42 5.83 -19.30
CA LYS A 83 7.67 5.22 -20.61
C LYS A 83 8.09 3.75 -20.55
N LYS A 84 8.77 3.33 -19.47
CA LYS A 84 9.32 1.97 -19.34
C LYS A 84 8.39 1.06 -18.54
N TRP A 85 7.82 1.57 -17.45
CA TRP A 85 7.21 0.77 -16.39
C TRP A 85 5.71 1.06 -16.19
N GLY A 86 5.17 2.06 -16.86
CA GLY A 86 3.78 2.49 -16.71
C GLY A 86 3.62 3.68 -15.77
N ARG A 87 2.42 4.25 -15.75
CA ARG A 87 2.10 5.44 -14.97
C ARG A 87 2.16 5.19 -13.47
N ARG A 88 1.61 4.07 -13.00
CA ARG A 88 1.34 3.80 -11.58
C ARG A 88 2.32 2.78 -10.97
N LEU A 89 2.76 1.78 -11.73
CA LEU A 89 3.65 0.72 -11.21
C LEU A 89 4.95 1.25 -10.56
N PRO A 90 5.66 2.27 -11.10
CA PRO A 90 6.83 2.84 -10.43
C PRO A 90 6.50 3.34 -9.02
N TRP A 91 5.37 4.03 -8.85
CA TRP A 91 4.93 4.53 -7.55
C TRP A 91 4.54 3.40 -6.59
N VAL A 92 3.93 2.33 -7.11
CA VAL A 92 3.65 1.11 -6.33
C VAL A 92 4.94 0.50 -5.77
N ILE A 93 6.03 0.47 -6.55
CA ILE A 93 7.32 -0.09 -6.09
C ILE A 93 8.03 0.89 -5.13
N ILE A 94 8.03 2.19 -5.46
CA ILE A 94 8.65 3.25 -4.66
C ILE A 94 7.95 3.42 -3.31
N GLY A 95 6.64 3.22 -3.24
CA GLY A 95 5.89 3.19 -1.98
C GLY A 95 5.97 1.84 -1.28
N GLY A 96 5.80 0.74 -2.02
CA GLY A 96 5.73 -0.60 -1.46
C GLY A 96 7.01 -1.05 -0.76
N ILE A 97 8.19 -0.81 -1.35
CA ILE A 97 9.45 -1.24 -0.73
C ILE A 97 9.69 -0.53 0.61
N PRO A 98 9.70 0.83 0.68
CA PRO A 98 9.86 1.53 1.95
C PRO A 98 8.73 1.26 2.93
N TRP A 99 7.50 1.05 2.47
CA TRP A 99 6.39 0.65 3.34
C TRP A 99 6.71 -0.65 4.07
N ILE A 100 7.16 -1.68 3.35
CA ILE A 100 7.53 -2.97 3.93
C ILE A 100 8.66 -2.81 4.96
N PHE A 101 9.71 -2.05 4.64
CA PHE A 101 10.81 -1.83 5.59
C PHE A 101 10.43 -0.95 6.78
N SER A 102 9.56 0.04 6.60
CA SER A 102 9.10 0.90 7.69
C SER A 102 8.32 0.13 8.76
N TYR A 103 7.68 -1.00 8.39
CA TYR A 103 7.07 -1.90 9.36
C TYR A 103 8.10 -2.45 10.36
N LEU A 104 9.30 -2.82 9.90
CA LEU A 104 10.38 -3.25 10.80
C LEU A 104 10.86 -2.12 11.72
N LEU A 105 10.89 -0.88 11.22
CA LEU A 105 11.29 0.28 12.01
C LEU A 105 10.33 0.55 13.18
N LEU A 106 9.05 0.22 13.05
CA LEU A 106 8.08 0.31 14.16
C LEU A 106 8.47 -0.55 15.36
N PHE A 107 9.20 -1.65 15.17
CA PHE A 107 9.61 -2.59 16.22
C PHE A 107 11.11 -2.50 16.54
N THR A 108 11.75 -1.38 16.21
CA THR A 108 13.15 -1.09 16.58
C THR A 108 13.31 0.29 17.25
N PRO A 109 12.49 0.59 18.29
CA PRO A 109 12.63 1.84 19.03
C PRO A 109 13.99 1.93 19.74
N PRO A 110 14.47 3.15 20.05
CA PRO A 110 15.64 3.36 20.89
C PRO A 110 15.50 2.66 22.24
N ASP A 111 16.59 2.03 22.71
CA ASP A 111 16.62 1.36 24.01
C ASP A 111 16.80 2.40 25.13
N VAL A 112 15.67 2.92 25.62
CA VAL A 112 15.60 3.91 26.71
C VAL A 112 14.58 3.47 27.74
N ASP A 113 14.81 3.85 29.00
CA ASP A 113 13.85 3.60 30.07
C ASP A 113 12.50 4.30 29.77
N PRO A 114 11.35 3.62 29.84
CA PRO A 114 10.07 4.20 29.44
C PRO A 114 9.61 5.40 30.27
N ASN A 115 10.10 5.55 31.50
CA ASN A 115 9.70 6.64 32.39
C ASN A 115 10.52 7.91 32.13
N SER A 116 11.84 7.77 32.04
CA SER A 116 12.76 8.87 31.79
C SER A 116 12.86 9.24 30.30
N GLY A 117 12.70 8.25 29.42
CA GLY A 117 12.76 8.37 27.96
C GLY A 117 11.41 8.41 27.25
N ALA A 118 10.29 8.60 27.98
CA ALA A 118 8.93 8.56 27.44
C ALA A 118 8.74 9.41 26.18
N ILE A 119 9.30 10.64 26.18
CA ILE A 119 9.20 11.57 25.05
C ILE A 119 9.93 11.04 23.82
N ILE A 120 11.08 10.39 23.98
CA ILE A 120 11.86 9.83 22.88
C ILE A 120 11.06 8.69 22.23
N LEU A 121 10.48 7.81 23.03
CA LEU A 121 9.64 6.70 22.56
C LEU A 121 8.35 7.21 21.89
N PHE A 122 7.73 8.24 22.46
CA PHE A 122 6.55 8.88 21.87
C PHE A 122 6.85 9.52 20.51
N VAL A 123 7.94 10.29 20.40
CA VAL A 123 8.37 10.89 19.12
C VAL A 123 8.69 9.80 18.12
N TRP A 124 9.37 8.73 18.53
CA TRP A 124 9.66 7.58 17.67
C TRP A 124 8.38 6.92 17.16
N LEU A 125 7.42 6.63 18.04
CA LEU A 125 6.11 6.08 17.68
C LEU A 125 5.42 6.94 16.60
N VAL A 126 5.31 8.24 16.84
CA VAL A 126 4.65 9.18 15.92
C VAL A 126 5.37 9.23 14.58
N VAL A 127 6.69 9.43 14.59
CA VAL A 127 7.47 9.56 13.35
C VAL A 127 7.40 8.28 12.53
N MET A 128 7.56 7.10 13.15
CA MET A 128 7.59 5.83 12.42
C MET A 128 6.20 5.41 11.95
N THR A 129 5.12 5.68 12.71
CA THR A 129 3.75 5.41 12.25
C THR A 129 3.33 6.32 11.11
N CYS A 130 3.67 7.62 11.16
CA CYS A 130 3.42 8.53 10.04
C CYS A 130 4.27 8.20 8.81
N LEU A 131 5.53 7.77 9.00
CA LEU A 131 6.39 7.32 7.90
C LEU A 131 5.81 6.06 7.23
N TYR A 132 5.40 5.09 8.05
CA TYR A 132 4.72 3.87 7.59
C TYR A 132 3.47 4.20 6.78
N ASP A 133 2.62 5.09 7.30
CA ASP A 133 1.41 5.57 6.64
C ASP A 133 1.69 6.26 5.30
N THR A 134 2.70 7.12 5.26
CA THR A 134 3.11 7.85 4.04
C THR A 134 3.38 6.88 2.90
N PHE A 135 4.13 5.81 3.17
CA PHE A 135 4.44 4.82 2.16
C PHE A 135 3.26 3.87 1.87
N ALA A 136 2.43 3.58 2.87
CA ALA A 136 1.18 2.83 2.70
C ALA A 136 0.25 3.55 1.71
N SER A 137 0.04 4.85 1.90
CA SER A 137 -0.78 5.71 1.02
C SER A 137 -0.18 5.83 -0.37
N LEU A 138 1.13 6.03 -0.47
CA LEU A 138 1.82 6.07 -1.76
C LEU A 138 1.63 4.77 -2.56
N PHE A 139 1.70 3.62 -1.88
CA PHE A 139 1.40 2.32 -2.47
C PHE A 139 -0.08 2.21 -2.85
N SER A 140 -1.00 2.43 -1.90
CA SER A 140 -2.42 2.10 -2.04
C SER A 140 -3.11 2.97 -3.09
N VAL A 141 -2.90 4.28 -3.06
CA VAL A 141 -3.50 5.24 -4.01
C VAL A 141 -3.13 4.86 -5.44
N ASN A 142 -1.86 4.55 -5.69
CA ASN A 142 -1.39 4.18 -7.02
C ASN A 142 -1.81 2.75 -7.40
N PHE A 143 -1.75 1.81 -6.47
CA PHE A 143 -2.10 0.42 -6.71
C PHE A 143 -3.58 0.26 -7.07
N TYR A 144 -4.51 0.84 -6.29
CA TYR A 144 -5.94 0.72 -6.56
C TYR A 144 -6.37 1.46 -7.83
N SER A 145 -5.65 2.52 -8.23
CA SER A 145 -5.91 3.21 -9.51
C SER A 145 -5.63 2.35 -10.75
N ILE A 146 -4.78 1.31 -10.63
CA ILE A 146 -4.49 0.38 -11.72
C ILE A 146 -5.72 -0.47 -12.07
N PHE A 147 -6.59 -0.77 -11.10
CA PHE A 147 -7.74 -1.66 -11.32
C PHE A 147 -8.70 -1.18 -12.41
N PRO A 148 -9.30 0.02 -12.33
CA PRO A 148 -10.21 0.53 -13.36
C PRO A 148 -9.49 0.82 -14.69
N ASP A 149 -8.21 1.15 -14.64
CA ASP A 149 -7.40 1.36 -15.84
C ASP A 149 -7.20 0.05 -16.58
N LYS A 150 -6.92 -1.04 -15.86
CA LYS A 150 -6.53 -2.35 -16.41
C LYS A 150 -7.73 -3.20 -16.82
N PHE A 151 -8.70 -3.37 -15.92
CA PHE A 151 -9.89 -4.21 -16.14
C PHE A 151 -11.07 -3.33 -16.49
N ARG A 152 -11.57 -3.41 -17.74
CA ARG A 152 -12.60 -2.49 -18.24
C ARG A 152 -13.95 -3.16 -18.50
N GLY A 153 -13.95 -4.39 -19.02
CA GLY A 153 -15.19 -5.12 -19.27
C GLY A 153 -15.87 -5.54 -17.97
N ASP A 154 -17.20 -5.46 -17.90
CA ASP A 154 -17.96 -5.73 -16.66
C ASP A 154 -17.62 -7.10 -16.07
N SER A 155 -17.64 -8.15 -16.89
CA SER A 155 -17.31 -9.50 -16.45
C SER A 155 -15.84 -9.69 -16.13
N GLU A 156 -14.93 -9.01 -16.83
CA GLU A 156 -13.51 -9.02 -16.54
C GLU A 156 -13.24 -8.38 -15.17
N ARG A 157 -13.85 -7.22 -14.91
CA ARG A 157 -13.81 -6.53 -13.61
C ARG A 157 -14.39 -7.39 -12.50
N ARG A 158 -15.54 -8.03 -12.74
CA ARG A 158 -16.14 -8.97 -11.77
C ARG A 158 -15.17 -10.10 -11.43
N LEU A 159 -14.62 -10.77 -12.44
CA LEU A 159 -13.68 -11.88 -12.22
C LEU A 159 -12.40 -11.41 -11.52
N ALA A 160 -11.81 -10.31 -11.96
CA ALA A 160 -10.61 -9.73 -11.37
C ALA A 160 -10.85 -9.30 -9.91
N SER A 161 -12.01 -8.70 -9.61
CA SER A 161 -12.41 -8.34 -8.25
C SER A 161 -12.53 -9.58 -7.38
N THR A 162 -13.26 -10.61 -7.83
CA THR A 162 -13.44 -11.86 -7.07
C THR A 162 -12.09 -12.51 -6.76
N LEU A 163 -11.21 -12.64 -7.75
CA LEU A 163 -9.88 -13.22 -7.56
C LEU A 163 -9.03 -12.37 -6.60
N SER A 164 -9.08 -11.05 -6.74
CA SER A 164 -8.35 -10.14 -5.86
C SER A 164 -8.83 -10.24 -4.42
N THR A 165 -10.15 -10.33 -4.20
CA THR A 165 -10.73 -10.49 -2.86
C THR A 165 -10.35 -11.83 -2.22
N LEU A 166 -10.31 -12.93 -2.99
CA LEU A 166 -9.84 -14.22 -2.46
C LEU A 166 -8.38 -14.15 -2.02
N VAL A 167 -7.52 -13.53 -2.84
CA VAL A 167 -6.10 -13.36 -2.51
C VAL A 167 -5.92 -12.37 -1.34
N ALA A 168 -6.73 -11.33 -1.26
CA ALA A 168 -6.78 -10.39 -0.14
C ALA A 168 -7.17 -11.11 1.17
N GLY A 169 -8.15 -12.01 1.13
CA GLY A 169 -8.54 -12.83 2.29
C GLY A 169 -7.42 -13.75 2.78
N LEU A 170 -6.56 -14.26 1.88
CA LEU A 170 -5.33 -14.95 2.29
C LEU A 170 -4.36 -13.98 2.98
N GLY A 171 -4.29 -12.73 2.52
CA GLY A 171 -3.54 -11.65 3.15
C GLY A 171 -4.02 -11.41 4.58
N THR A 172 -5.32 -11.23 4.78
CA THR A 172 -5.94 -11.13 6.11
C THR A 172 -5.58 -12.32 6.99
N ALA A 173 -5.81 -13.55 6.53
CA ALA A 173 -5.57 -14.75 7.33
C ALA A 173 -4.09 -14.89 7.72
N THR A 174 -3.19 -14.70 6.76
CA THR A 174 -1.74 -14.84 7.02
C THR A 174 -1.16 -13.65 7.79
N GLY A 175 -1.72 -12.44 7.63
CA GLY A 175 -1.33 -11.25 8.39
C GLY A 175 -1.64 -11.38 9.88
N SER A 176 -2.71 -12.10 10.23
CA SER A 176 -3.02 -12.45 11.63
C SER A 176 -2.18 -13.62 12.15
N ILE A 177 -1.98 -14.65 11.32
CA ILE A 177 -1.33 -15.89 11.76
C ILE A 177 0.19 -15.76 11.80
N ILE A 178 0.83 -15.31 10.72
CA ILE A 178 2.30 -15.38 10.59
C ILE A 178 3.02 -14.64 11.71
N PRO A 179 2.70 -13.37 12.03
CA PRO A 179 3.35 -12.69 13.15
C PRO A 179 3.15 -13.42 14.48
N SER A 180 1.95 -13.95 14.73
CA SER A 180 1.60 -14.64 15.99
C SER A 180 2.43 -15.89 16.26
N LEU A 181 2.98 -16.52 15.22
CA LEU A 181 3.85 -17.70 15.37
C LEU A 181 5.22 -17.36 15.96
N PHE A 182 5.64 -16.10 15.87
CA PHE A 182 6.95 -15.65 16.32
C PHE A 182 6.86 -14.79 17.58
N VAL A 183 5.74 -14.12 17.84
CA VAL A 183 5.56 -13.23 18.99
C VAL A 183 5.44 -14.03 20.29
N VAL A 184 6.29 -13.71 21.26
CA VAL A 184 6.19 -14.17 22.65
C VAL A 184 6.03 -12.95 23.55
N PHE A 185 4.93 -12.90 24.31
CA PHE A 185 4.62 -11.81 25.22
C PHE A 185 5.70 -11.65 26.30
N GLY A 186 6.11 -10.41 26.56
CA GLY A 186 7.19 -10.08 27.48
C GLY A 186 8.59 -10.16 26.88
N GLU A 187 8.74 -10.60 25.62
CA GLU A 187 10.04 -10.71 24.95
C GLU A 187 10.13 -9.81 23.71
N ARG A 188 10.66 -8.58 23.91
CA ARG A 188 10.74 -7.54 22.87
C ARG A 188 11.45 -7.97 21.58
N SER A 189 12.47 -8.84 21.67
CA SER A 189 13.23 -9.35 20.52
C SER A 189 12.34 -10.08 19.51
N THR A 190 11.28 -10.73 19.99
CA THR A 190 10.35 -11.50 19.15
C THR A 190 9.48 -10.62 18.26
N TYR A 191 9.20 -9.38 18.69
CA TYR A 191 8.49 -8.38 17.90
C TYR A 191 9.34 -7.85 16.74
N THR A 192 10.64 -7.71 16.95
CA THR A 192 11.57 -7.38 15.86
C THR A 192 11.74 -8.58 14.91
N LEU A 193 11.79 -9.80 15.45
CA LEU A 193 11.88 -11.03 14.65
C LEU A 193 10.67 -11.21 13.74
N GLN A 194 9.44 -11.10 14.28
CA GLN A 194 8.22 -11.20 13.45
C GLN A 194 8.22 -10.14 12.36
N ALA A 195 8.66 -8.92 12.66
CA ALA A 195 8.69 -7.85 11.67
C ALA A 195 9.68 -8.15 10.53
N GLY A 196 10.83 -8.76 10.85
CA GLY A 196 11.77 -9.27 9.85
C GLY A 196 11.17 -10.37 8.97
N VAL A 197 10.39 -11.29 9.55
CA VAL A 197 9.67 -12.32 8.78
C VAL A 197 8.61 -11.71 7.87
N VAL A 198 7.83 -10.75 8.39
CA VAL A 198 6.82 -10.01 7.62
C VAL A 198 7.46 -9.29 6.43
N VAL A 199 8.63 -8.67 6.62
CA VAL A 199 9.38 -8.03 5.51
C VAL A 199 9.63 -9.03 4.38
N ILE A 200 10.12 -10.23 4.71
CA ILE A 200 10.42 -11.26 3.70
C ILE A 200 9.14 -11.70 2.97
N VAL A 201 8.07 -11.99 3.72
CA VAL A 201 6.78 -12.44 3.16
C VAL A 201 6.19 -11.38 2.23
N CYS A 202 6.14 -10.12 2.68
CA CYS A 202 5.57 -9.03 1.89
C CYS A 202 6.45 -8.64 0.70
N LEU A 203 7.78 -8.78 0.77
CA LEU A 203 8.66 -8.59 -0.40
C LEU A 203 8.39 -9.66 -1.47
N LEU A 204 8.22 -10.93 -1.08
CA LEU A 204 7.86 -12.00 -2.01
C LEU A 204 6.49 -11.76 -2.63
N ALA A 205 5.51 -11.33 -1.83
CA ALA A 205 4.19 -10.93 -2.32
C ALA A 205 4.27 -9.73 -3.28
N LEU A 206 5.13 -8.75 -3.01
CA LEU A 206 5.34 -7.59 -3.88
C LEU A 206 5.90 -8.03 -5.23
N VAL A 207 6.89 -8.93 -5.25
CA VAL A 207 7.42 -9.51 -6.49
C VAL A 207 6.33 -10.26 -7.25
N ALA A 208 5.47 -11.02 -6.55
CA ALA A 208 4.33 -11.70 -7.15
C ALA A 208 3.26 -10.74 -7.69
N ALA A 209 3.16 -9.51 -7.16
CA ALA A 209 2.22 -8.49 -7.60
C ALA A 209 2.64 -7.77 -8.90
N ILE A 210 3.95 -7.61 -9.14
CA ILE A 210 4.50 -6.83 -10.26
C ILE A 210 3.91 -7.21 -11.63
N PRO A 211 3.85 -8.50 -12.04
CA PRO A 211 3.33 -8.86 -13.36
C PRO A 211 1.87 -8.44 -13.56
N GLY A 212 1.05 -8.58 -12.52
CA GLY A 212 -0.35 -8.24 -12.51
C GLY A 212 -0.62 -6.74 -12.42
N SER A 213 0.29 -5.98 -11.82
CA SER A 213 0.23 -4.52 -11.74
C SER A 213 0.87 -3.80 -12.92
N ARG A 214 1.57 -4.51 -13.82
CA ARG A 214 2.19 -3.89 -15.00
C ARG A 214 1.15 -3.44 -16.02
N GLU A 215 1.31 -2.21 -16.51
CA GLU A 215 0.48 -1.60 -17.54
C GLU A 215 0.92 -2.06 -18.94
N ASP A 216 -0.04 -2.12 -19.87
CA ASP A 216 0.22 -2.48 -21.28
C ASP A 216 0.86 -1.31 -22.03
N GLN A 217 1.80 -1.60 -22.94
CA GLN A 217 2.53 -0.56 -23.67
C GLN A 217 1.62 0.43 -24.41
N VAL A 218 0.56 -0.07 -25.05
CA VAL A 218 -0.43 0.76 -25.76
C VAL A 218 -1.06 1.82 -24.84
N ARG A 219 -1.26 1.49 -23.56
CA ARG A 219 -1.82 2.42 -22.57
C ARG A 219 -0.80 3.46 -22.12
N ILE A 220 0.45 3.04 -21.98
CA ILE A 220 1.56 3.95 -21.67
C ILE A 220 1.67 5.01 -22.77
N ASP A 221 1.65 4.57 -24.03
CA ASP A 221 1.78 5.46 -25.18
C ASP A 221 0.58 6.42 -25.28
N CYS A 222 -0.65 5.92 -25.08
CA CYS A 222 -1.87 6.72 -25.04
C CYS A 222 -1.84 7.78 -23.92
N TYR A 223 -1.37 7.43 -22.72
CA TYR A 223 -1.22 8.37 -21.61
C TYR A 223 -0.17 9.44 -21.93
N LEU A 224 0.99 9.06 -22.45
CA LEU A 224 2.05 10.02 -22.81
C LEU A 224 1.57 11.01 -23.88
N GLN A 225 0.83 10.53 -24.88
CA GLN A 225 0.21 11.40 -25.89
C GLN A 225 -0.78 12.38 -25.26
N SER A 226 -1.63 11.93 -24.33
CA SER A 226 -2.57 12.85 -23.63
C SER A 226 -1.84 13.93 -22.83
N CYS A 227 -0.69 13.60 -22.24
CA CYS A 227 0.14 14.59 -21.54
C CYS A 227 0.77 15.61 -22.50
N GLU A 228 1.20 15.18 -23.69
CA GLU A 228 1.70 16.09 -24.74
C GLU A 228 0.60 17.04 -25.21
N GLU A 229 -0.60 16.50 -25.49
CA GLU A 229 -1.77 17.30 -25.88
C GLU A 229 -2.18 18.32 -24.81
N ASP A 230 -2.09 17.98 -23.53
CA ASP A 230 -2.40 18.91 -22.43
C ASP A 230 -1.33 19.98 -22.20
N MET A 231 -0.07 19.74 -22.59
CA MET A 231 0.97 20.77 -22.59
C MET A 231 0.79 21.78 -23.74
N ASP A 232 0.23 21.32 -24.87
CA ASP A 232 0.00 22.16 -26.06
C ASP A 232 -1.30 22.98 -25.98
N LYS A 233 -2.20 22.67 -25.04
CA LYS A 233 -3.41 23.47 -24.79
C LYS A 233 -3.06 24.78 -24.09
N GLU A 234 -3.58 25.90 -24.61
CA GLU A 234 -3.53 27.15 -23.87
C GLU A 234 -4.25 26.98 -22.53
N PRO A 235 -3.68 27.48 -21.42
CA PRO A 235 -4.26 27.25 -20.11
C PRO A 235 -5.62 27.95 -20.00
N PHE A 236 -6.62 27.19 -19.55
CA PHE A 236 -8.04 27.53 -19.46
C PHE A 236 -8.36 28.93 -18.89
N TYR A 237 -7.52 29.48 -18.01
CA TYR A 237 -7.71 30.83 -17.47
C TYR A 237 -7.55 31.96 -18.50
N LYS A 238 -6.94 31.69 -19.66
CA LYS A 238 -6.86 32.66 -20.77
C LYS A 238 -8.20 32.82 -21.51
N GLU A 239 -9.08 31.82 -21.50
CA GLU A 239 -10.40 31.90 -22.13
C GLU A 239 -11.35 32.86 -21.38
N PHE A 240 -11.14 33.09 -20.08
CA PHE A 240 -11.93 34.05 -19.28
C PHE A 240 -11.46 35.50 -19.40
N LYS A 241 -10.42 35.77 -20.20
CA LYS A 241 -9.89 37.12 -20.42
C LYS A 241 -10.31 37.77 -21.75
N SER A 242 -11.20 37.14 -22.53
CA SER A 242 -11.84 37.76 -23.71
C SER A 242 -13.22 38.31 -23.37
#